data_AF-A0A0D2Q9I9-F1
#
_entry.id   AF-A0A0D2Q9I9-F1
#
_cell.length_a   1.000
_cell.length_b   1.000
_cell.length_c   1.000
_cell.angle_alpha   90.00
_cell.angle_beta   90.00
_cell.angle_gamma   90.00
#
_symmetry.space_group_name_H-M   'P 1'
#
loop_
_entity.id
_entity.type
_entity.pdbx_description
1 polymer ?
#
loop_
_entity_poly.entity_id
_entity_poly.type
_entity_poly.pdbx_seq_one_letter_code
_entity_poly.pdbx_strand_id
1 'polypeptide(L)'
;MSDFTLVDPKSWEYDLHSVYSAYIGYFQIQNVPWRVYDRSWGHLFESFEEFLAFSWPVITVTDAISGRAHIVTRLNSIGAFIKMIKTSRFGETLPQAPNILQITPFETSTRHLRHVADYPSYKKLHSTLPAVMLSAVKARVKVGDPRTVKEIWDRKDKTFLAISFELSERNEKSALEWGYAAVRCAHLETMGQWPPLPDTNYRKGHYVVAEYVDKAINKYTPNQPWKFGESQLVPKTKLPQIIQAVISSLASPNSETTLNQLVLVGHNISSSLVRFEEMKIRLPLNMLVIDTMTYERSLYSGGFRGVMQDPQSDRPRMSGSSLSFENLLYSFTLPGTLGSDRMQQGIQTTSLSLPHCTLHNAGNDAFMCLFALQKLLDPTGTLVPSVKKFKPSTTISITSPMPNAGTAMPMIKVTESSVPYPGAPFPVMQSISTFSNTPRSSTAYDLAAEFGQMQLNVGREHSGSNLLTSSARPLSNRRLHSFPSLYPNSAGMK
;
A
#
# COMPACT_ATOMS: atom_id res chain seq x y z
N MET A 1 6.84 -24.46 27.46
CA MET A 1 7.72 -23.42 26.91
C MET A 1 7.83 -23.70 25.42
N SER A 2 7.25 -22.86 24.58
CA SER A 2 7.35 -23.00 23.12
C SER A 2 8.74 -22.52 22.68
N ASP A 3 9.52 -23.37 22.03
CA ASP A 3 10.83 -22.99 21.50
C ASP A 3 10.67 -21.89 20.43
N PHE A 4 11.07 -20.67 20.77
CA PHE A 4 11.11 -19.53 19.85
C PHE A 4 12.34 -19.62 18.95
N THR A 5 12.31 -20.53 17.97
CA THR A 5 13.37 -20.64 16.98
C THR A 5 13.05 -19.78 15.76
N LEU A 6 13.96 -18.87 15.41
CA LEU A 6 13.90 -18.04 14.22
C LEU A 6 14.82 -18.61 13.14
N VAL A 7 14.34 -18.68 11.90
CA VAL A 7 15.10 -19.18 10.75
C VAL A 7 15.07 -18.21 9.59
N ASP A 8 16.12 -18.22 8.76
CA ASP A 8 16.13 -17.52 7.48
C ASP A 8 15.13 -18.22 6.54
N PRO A 9 14.18 -17.49 5.93
CA PRO A 9 13.25 -18.05 4.94
C PRO A 9 13.93 -18.58 3.67
N LYS A 10 15.18 -18.17 3.37
CA LYS A 10 15.93 -18.78 2.25
C LYS A 10 16.02 -20.30 2.44
N SER A 11 15.84 -21.07 1.36
CA SER A 11 15.76 -22.56 1.34
C SER A 11 14.48 -23.21 1.89
N TRP A 12 13.49 -22.41 2.31
CA TRP A 12 12.14 -22.90 2.66
C TRP A 12 11.19 -22.73 1.48
N GLU A 13 11.27 -23.67 0.56
CA GLU A 13 10.73 -23.49 -0.79
C GLU A 13 9.59 -24.45 -1.12
N TYR A 14 9.30 -25.46 -0.31
CA TYR A 14 8.34 -26.50 -0.70
C TYR A 14 7.03 -26.33 0.08
N ASP A 15 5.93 -26.07 -0.63
CA ASP A 15 4.61 -25.98 0.00
C ASP A 15 4.22 -27.33 0.63
N LEU A 16 3.95 -27.34 1.94
CA LEU A 16 3.73 -28.56 2.70
C LEU A 16 2.51 -29.35 2.20
N HIS A 17 1.42 -28.66 1.86
CA HIS A 17 0.22 -29.32 1.35
C HIS A 17 0.48 -29.90 -0.05
N SER A 18 1.29 -29.21 -0.86
CA SER A 18 1.72 -29.72 -2.15
C SER A 18 2.62 -30.94 -2.05
N VAL A 19 3.45 -31.09 -1.01
CA VAL A 19 4.24 -32.32 -0.79
C VAL A 19 3.29 -33.51 -0.66
N TYR A 20 2.26 -33.41 0.19
CA TYR A 20 1.27 -34.46 0.35
C TYR A 20 0.55 -34.78 -0.97
N SER A 21 0.00 -33.77 -1.64
CA SER A 21 -0.75 -33.99 -2.89
C SER A 21 0.12 -34.57 -4.02
N ALA A 22 1.40 -34.19 -4.09
CA ALA A 22 2.34 -34.72 -5.07
C ALA A 22 2.58 -36.22 -4.87
N TYR A 23 2.70 -36.68 -3.62
CA TYR A 23 2.81 -38.11 -3.32
C TYR A 23 1.55 -38.89 -3.69
N ILE A 24 0.37 -38.39 -3.32
CA ILE A 24 -0.91 -39.02 -3.69
C ILE A 24 -1.03 -39.15 -5.21
N GLY A 25 -0.72 -38.08 -5.95
CA GLY A 25 -0.73 -38.10 -7.42
C GLY A 25 0.32 -39.06 -8.00
N TYR A 26 1.52 -39.10 -7.42
CA TYR A 26 2.56 -40.04 -7.84
C TYR A 26 2.12 -41.50 -7.69
N PHE A 27 1.49 -41.86 -6.58
CA PHE A 27 1.01 -43.22 -6.37
C PHE A 27 -0.07 -43.62 -7.36
N GLN A 28 -0.97 -42.69 -7.70
CA GLN A 28 -2.01 -42.90 -8.71
C GLN A 28 -1.41 -43.13 -10.10
N ILE A 29 -0.46 -42.30 -10.52
CA ILE A 29 0.14 -42.37 -11.85
C ILE A 29 1.00 -43.63 -12.02
N GLN A 30 1.74 -44.01 -10.99
CA GLN A 30 2.65 -45.16 -11.02
C GLN A 30 1.98 -46.47 -10.58
N ASN A 31 0.66 -46.46 -10.34
CA ASN A 31 -0.10 -47.59 -9.79
C ASN A 31 0.58 -48.23 -8.58
N VAL A 32 1.13 -47.41 -7.68
CA VAL A 32 1.76 -47.91 -6.45
C VAL A 32 0.64 -48.34 -5.50
N PRO A 33 0.57 -49.62 -5.10
CA PRO A 33 -0.38 -50.07 -4.10
C PRO A 33 0.10 -49.55 -2.74
N TRP A 34 -0.38 -48.37 -2.35
CA TRP A 34 0.09 -47.64 -1.16
C TRP A 34 -0.86 -47.76 0.03
N ARG A 35 -2.08 -48.26 -0.17
CA ARG A 35 -3.05 -48.42 0.93
C ARG A 35 -2.53 -49.40 1.97
N VAL A 36 -3.00 -49.21 3.21
CA VAL A 36 -2.47 -49.79 4.46
C VAL A 36 -2.17 -51.29 4.44
N TYR A 37 -2.85 -52.08 3.61
CA TYR A 37 -2.63 -53.53 3.54
C TYR A 37 -1.37 -53.93 2.75
N ASP A 38 -0.86 -53.06 1.86
CA ASP A 38 0.24 -53.41 0.95
C ASP A 38 1.58 -52.79 1.34
N ARG A 39 1.57 -51.70 2.11
CA ARG A 39 2.75 -50.92 2.49
C ARG A 39 2.65 -50.46 3.93
N SER A 40 3.69 -50.74 4.70
CA SER A 40 3.70 -50.47 6.14
C SER A 40 3.67 -48.96 6.48
N TRP A 41 4.16 -48.11 5.58
CA TRP A 41 4.08 -46.64 5.66
C TRP A 41 2.80 -46.04 5.05
N GLY A 42 1.93 -46.86 4.46
CA GLY A 42 0.73 -46.41 3.73
C GLY A 42 -0.24 -45.57 4.55
N HIS A 43 -0.34 -45.84 5.85
CA HIS A 43 -1.20 -45.10 6.79
C HIS A 43 -0.88 -43.60 6.83
N LEU A 44 0.40 -43.23 6.65
CA LEU A 44 0.84 -41.82 6.63
C LEU A 44 0.27 -41.02 5.45
N PHE A 45 -0.36 -41.68 4.48
CA PHE A 45 -0.95 -41.04 3.31
C PHE A 45 -2.47 -41.18 3.24
N GLU A 46 -3.10 -41.89 4.19
CA GLU A 46 -4.56 -42.10 4.20
C GLU A 46 -5.33 -40.78 4.26
N SER A 47 -4.79 -39.82 4.99
CA SER A 47 -5.29 -38.46 5.05
C SER A 47 -4.14 -37.47 5.19
N PHE A 48 -4.43 -36.19 4.96
CA PHE A 48 -3.46 -35.14 5.27
C PHE A 48 -3.16 -35.06 6.76
N GLU A 49 -4.09 -35.46 7.63
CA GLU A 49 -3.87 -35.47 9.08
C GLU A 49 -2.83 -36.52 9.49
N GLU A 50 -2.93 -37.74 8.96
CA GLU A 50 -1.93 -38.80 9.20
C GLU A 50 -0.56 -38.43 8.63
N PHE A 51 -0.53 -37.71 7.51
CA PHE A 51 0.71 -37.19 6.94
C PHE A 51 1.41 -36.17 7.85
N LEU A 52 0.63 -35.39 8.61
CA LEU A 52 1.18 -34.41 9.55
C LEU A 52 1.82 -35.06 10.78
N ALA A 53 1.51 -36.33 11.10
CA ALA A 53 2.07 -37.04 12.26
C ALA A 53 3.61 -37.13 12.25
N PHE A 54 4.25 -36.86 11.10
CA PHE A 54 5.71 -36.70 11.01
C PHE A 54 6.26 -35.49 11.79
N SER A 55 5.42 -34.57 12.26
CA SER A 55 5.84 -33.33 12.93
C SER A 55 6.68 -32.44 12.02
N TRP A 56 6.06 -31.95 10.95
CA TRP A 56 6.75 -31.21 9.89
C TRP A 56 7.31 -29.88 10.42
N PRO A 57 8.62 -29.62 10.28
CA PRO A 57 9.16 -28.28 10.50
C PRO A 57 8.70 -27.38 9.35
N VAL A 58 8.09 -26.24 9.69
CA VAL A 58 7.49 -25.30 8.74
C VAL A 58 7.71 -23.84 9.13
N ILE A 59 7.61 -22.97 8.13
CA ILE A 59 7.41 -21.53 8.28
C ILE A 59 6.29 -21.05 7.36
N THR A 60 5.82 -19.81 7.57
CA THR A 60 4.90 -19.13 6.65
C THR A 60 5.63 -18.09 5.83
N VAL A 61 5.43 -18.12 4.51
CA VAL A 61 6.02 -17.18 3.56
C VAL A 61 5.00 -16.74 2.53
N THR A 62 5.28 -15.64 1.84
CA THR A 62 4.54 -15.22 0.65
C THR A 62 5.38 -15.49 -0.58
N ASP A 63 4.80 -16.07 -1.62
CA ASP A 63 5.49 -16.29 -2.89
C ASP A 63 5.80 -14.95 -3.58
N ALA A 64 7.06 -14.76 -3.95
CA ALA A 64 7.56 -13.60 -4.68
C ALA A 64 6.76 -13.37 -5.99
N ILE A 65 6.39 -14.47 -6.66
CA ILE A 65 5.80 -14.42 -8.00
C ILE A 65 4.28 -14.31 -7.94
N SER A 66 3.59 -15.20 -7.23
CA SER A 66 2.12 -15.22 -7.18
C SER A 66 1.53 -14.28 -6.14
N GLY A 67 2.32 -13.86 -5.14
CA GLY A 67 1.83 -13.05 -4.01
C GLY A 67 0.96 -13.82 -3.02
N ARG A 68 0.80 -15.14 -3.19
CA ARG A 68 0.04 -16.00 -2.28
C ARG A 68 0.88 -16.39 -1.07
N ALA A 69 0.25 -16.54 0.09
CA ALA A 69 0.91 -17.04 1.29
C ALA A 69 0.82 -18.57 1.38
N HIS A 70 1.90 -19.19 1.86
CA HIS A 70 2.12 -20.63 1.91
C HIS A 70 2.67 -21.07 3.27
N ILE A 71 2.37 -22.31 3.66
CA ILE A 71 3.06 -23.01 4.74
C ILE A 71 4.11 -23.88 4.06
N VAL A 72 5.39 -23.55 4.25
CA VAL A 72 6.49 -24.17 3.52
C VAL A 72 7.38 -24.98 4.44
N THR A 73 7.97 -26.04 3.88
CA THR A 73 9.06 -26.83 4.47
C THR A 73 10.29 -26.78 3.56
N ARG A 74 11.37 -27.42 3.97
CA ARG A 74 12.64 -27.47 3.24
C ARG A 74 12.90 -28.87 2.67
N LEU A 75 13.72 -28.94 1.63
CA LEU A 75 14.09 -30.21 0.98
C LEU A 75 14.67 -31.23 1.98
N ASN A 76 15.48 -30.77 2.92
CA ASN A 76 16.07 -31.64 3.96
C ASN A 76 15.00 -32.32 4.83
N SER A 77 13.87 -31.67 5.06
CA SER A 77 12.76 -32.23 5.85
C SER A 77 12.00 -33.28 5.07
N ILE A 78 11.80 -33.07 3.76
CA ILE A 78 11.27 -34.09 2.85
C ILE A 78 12.21 -35.30 2.80
N GLY A 79 13.52 -35.06 2.69
CA GLY A 79 14.53 -36.12 2.75
C GLY A 79 14.52 -36.87 4.09
N ALA A 80 14.31 -36.18 5.21
CA ALA A 80 14.18 -36.81 6.53
C ALA A 80 12.93 -37.70 6.63
N PHE A 81 11.81 -37.26 6.08
CA PHE A 81 10.58 -38.06 6.00
C PHE A 81 10.79 -39.34 5.17
N ILE A 82 11.39 -39.22 3.99
CA ILE A 82 11.75 -40.37 3.15
C ILE A 82 12.72 -41.31 3.89
N LYS A 83 13.74 -40.75 4.55
CA LYS A 83 14.72 -41.52 5.32
C LYS A 83 14.06 -42.25 6.48
N MET A 84 13.11 -41.65 7.19
CA MET A 84 12.35 -42.29 8.27
C MET A 84 11.68 -43.57 7.77
N ILE A 85 11.06 -43.51 6.59
CA ILE A 85 10.42 -44.66 5.94
C ILE A 85 11.47 -45.75 5.64
N LYS A 86 12.62 -45.34 5.08
CA LYS A 86 13.72 -46.25 4.73
C LYS A 86 14.39 -46.94 5.93
N THR A 87 14.73 -46.20 6.98
CA THR A 87 15.73 -46.67 7.96
C THR A 87 15.20 -47.00 9.34
N SER A 88 14.02 -46.53 9.73
CA SER A 88 13.65 -46.51 11.16
C SER A 88 12.39 -47.26 11.55
N ARG A 89 11.44 -47.47 10.63
CA ARG A 89 10.14 -48.09 10.98
C ARG A 89 9.64 -49.16 10.02
N PHE A 90 10.03 -49.11 8.75
CA PHE A 90 9.39 -49.91 7.71
C PHE A 90 10.37 -50.72 6.86
N GLY A 91 11.62 -50.27 6.70
CA GLY A 91 12.62 -50.97 5.89
C GLY A 91 12.35 -50.90 4.38
N GLU A 92 11.43 -50.02 3.96
CA GLU A 92 10.97 -49.88 2.58
C GLU A 92 11.49 -48.57 1.94
N THR A 93 11.63 -48.53 0.62
CA THR A 93 12.05 -47.30 -0.08
C THR A 93 10.87 -46.54 -0.66
N LEU A 94 10.79 -45.24 -0.36
CA LEU A 94 9.86 -44.30 -0.99
C LEU A 94 10.67 -43.32 -1.85
N PRO A 95 10.47 -43.25 -3.18
CA PRO A 95 11.13 -42.24 -4.01
C PRO A 95 10.60 -40.83 -3.70
N GLN A 96 11.36 -39.80 -4.08
CA GLN A 96 10.86 -38.43 -4.00
C GLN A 96 9.79 -38.21 -5.06
N ALA A 97 8.61 -37.69 -4.67
CA ALA A 97 7.55 -37.39 -5.61
C ALA A 97 7.94 -36.22 -6.55
N PRO A 98 7.63 -36.30 -7.85
CA PRO A 98 7.77 -35.17 -8.77
C PRO A 98 6.68 -34.12 -8.50
N ASN A 99 6.79 -32.94 -9.12
CA ASN A 99 5.74 -31.91 -9.16
C ASN A 99 5.32 -31.33 -7.79
N ILE A 100 6.23 -31.28 -6.82
CA ILE A 100 6.00 -30.51 -5.59
C ILE A 100 6.11 -29.02 -5.93
N LEU A 101 5.10 -28.24 -5.54
CA LEU A 101 5.08 -26.79 -5.74
C LEU A 101 6.26 -26.15 -5.01
N GLN A 102 7.15 -25.55 -5.80
CA GLN A 102 8.25 -24.74 -5.31
C GLN A 102 7.85 -23.27 -5.26
N ILE A 103 8.10 -22.64 -4.12
CA ILE A 103 7.79 -21.27 -3.77
C ILE A 103 9.10 -20.49 -3.68
N THR A 104 9.10 -19.25 -4.17
CA THR A 104 10.20 -18.32 -3.93
C THR A 104 9.80 -17.39 -2.79
N PRO A 105 10.38 -17.51 -1.59
CA PRO A 105 10.01 -16.64 -0.47
C PRO A 105 10.26 -15.16 -0.79
N PHE A 106 9.24 -14.32 -0.62
CA PHE A 106 9.35 -12.87 -0.74
C PHE A 106 10.10 -12.29 0.47
N GLU A 107 9.95 -12.88 1.64
CA GLU A 107 10.44 -12.28 2.86
C GLU A 107 11.94 -12.46 3.04
N THR A 108 12.57 -11.39 3.51
CA THR A 108 14.00 -11.33 3.78
C THR A 108 14.32 -11.35 5.27
N SER A 109 13.31 -11.17 6.13
CA SER A 109 13.44 -11.24 7.58
C SER A 109 13.21 -12.65 8.09
N THR A 110 13.79 -12.96 9.25
CA THR A 110 13.66 -14.26 9.89
C THR A 110 12.20 -14.59 10.23
N ARG A 111 11.87 -15.88 10.18
CA ARG A 111 10.53 -16.43 10.43
C ARG A 111 10.54 -17.41 11.58
N HIS A 112 9.43 -17.48 12.31
CA HIS A 112 9.24 -18.46 13.38
C HIS A 112 9.15 -19.86 12.80
N LEU A 113 10.09 -20.72 13.18
CA LEU A 113 10.04 -22.14 12.94
C LEU A 113 8.98 -22.76 13.83
N ARG A 114 8.04 -23.50 13.22
CA ARG A 114 7.02 -24.26 13.93
C ARG A 114 7.13 -25.73 13.54
N HIS A 115 6.71 -26.62 14.42
CA HIS A 115 6.52 -28.04 14.10
C HIS A 115 5.03 -28.31 14.07
N VAL A 116 4.53 -28.85 12.96
CA VAL A 116 3.10 -29.17 12.77
C VAL A 116 2.96 -30.68 12.74
N ALA A 117 2.41 -31.22 13.82
CA ALA A 117 2.22 -32.65 14.03
C ALA A 117 0.77 -33.13 13.83
N ASP A 118 -0.18 -32.20 13.71
CA ASP A 118 -1.61 -32.48 13.73
C ASP A 118 -2.42 -31.45 12.92
N TYR A 119 -3.63 -31.83 12.53
CA TYR A 119 -4.52 -30.98 11.74
C TYR A 119 -4.99 -29.71 12.48
N PRO A 120 -5.34 -29.72 13.77
CA PRO A 120 -5.65 -28.49 14.53
C PRO A 120 -4.52 -27.45 14.49
N SER A 121 -3.27 -27.87 14.68
CA SER A 121 -2.08 -27.02 14.63
C SER A 121 -1.85 -26.46 13.22
N TYR A 122 -2.02 -27.30 12.19
CA TYR A 122 -1.98 -26.85 10.80
C TYR A 122 -3.06 -25.81 10.51
N LYS A 123 -4.31 -26.07 10.92
CA LYS A 123 -5.45 -25.17 10.70
C LYS A 123 -5.25 -23.82 11.38
N LYS A 124 -4.70 -23.80 12.60
CA LYS A 124 -4.30 -22.55 13.29
C LYS A 124 -3.27 -21.78 12.46
N LEU A 125 -2.21 -22.44 12.00
CA LEU A 125 -1.19 -21.79 11.17
C LEU A 125 -1.75 -21.32 9.82
N HIS A 126 -2.62 -22.11 9.20
CA HIS A 126 -3.26 -21.75 7.93
C HIS A 126 -4.14 -20.50 8.07
N SER A 127 -4.82 -20.33 9.22
CA SER A 127 -5.64 -19.15 9.49
C SER A 127 -4.84 -17.84 9.54
N THR A 128 -3.52 -17.89 9.73
CA THR A 128 -2.65 -16.70 9.74
C THR A 128 -2.16 -16.28 8.35
N LEU A 129 -2.35 -17.11 7.31
CA LEU A 129 -1.87 -16.81 5.96
C LEU A 129 -2.38 -15.49 5.37
N PRO A 130 -3.66 -15.08 5.57
CA PRO A 130 -4.12 -13.77 5.11
C PRO A 130 -3.34 -12.59 5.73
N ALA A 131 -2.94 -12.70 6.99
CA ALA A 131 -2.14 -11.66 7.66
C ALA A 131 -0.70 -11.61 7.12
N VAL A 132 -0.11 -12.78 6.82
CA VAL A 132 1.21 -12.88 6.17
C VAL A 132 1.18 -12.23 4.78
N MET A 133 0.15 -12.54 3.99
CA MET A 133 -0.07 -11.93 2.68
C MET A 133 -0.27 -10.41 2.78
N LEU A 134 -1.09 -9.93 3.72
CA LEU A 134 -1.30 -8.51 3.96
C LEU A 134 0.02 -7.79 4.27
N SER A 135 0.85 -8.36 5.14
CA SER A 135 2.17 -7.82 5.48
C SER A 135 3.09 -7.75 4.25
N ALA A 136 3.09 -8.78 3.41
CA ALA A 136 3.90 -8.82 2.20
C ALA A 136 3.44 -7.76 1.17
N VAL A 137 2.13 -7.64 0.94
CA VAL A 137 1.56 -6.60 0.05
C VAL A 137 1.92 -5.21 0.54
N LYS A 138 1.78 -4.93 1.84
CA LYS A 138 2.20 -3.64 2.43
C LYS A 138 3.68 -3.33 2.17
N ALA A 139 4.56 -4.32 2.33
CA ALA A 139 5.99 -4.15 2.07
C ALA A 139 6.28 -3.86 0.59
N ARG A 140 5.65 -4.59 -0.33
CA ARG A 140 5.78 -4.37 -1.80
C ARG A 140 5.30 -2.99 -2.23
N VAL A 141 4.15 -2.58 -1.74
CA VAL A 141 3.59 -1.26 -2.04
C VAL A 141 4.49 -0.15 -1.48
N LYS A 142 5.03 -0.33 -0.27
CA LYS A 142 5.95 0.63 0.35
C LYS A 142 7.24 0.85 -0.46
N VAL A 143 7.75 -0.19 -1.11
CA VAL A 143 8.92 -0.07 -2.01
C VAL A 143 8.55 0.29 -3.45
N GLY A 144 7.26 0.51 -3.73
CA GLY A 144 6.77 0.91 -5.04
C GLY A 144 6.88 -0.20 -6.09
N ASP A 145 6.66 -1.47 -5.75
CA ASP A 145 6.67 -2.58 -6.71
C ASP A 145 5.66 -2.34 -7.86
N PRO A 146 6.12 -2.21 -9.14
CA PRO A 146 5.27 -1.93 -10.29
C PRO A 146 4.08 -2.88 -10.43
N ARG A 147 4.33 -4.17 -10.24
CA ARG A 147 3.30 -5.21 -10.44
C ARG A 147 2.21 -5.13 -9.37
N THR A 148 2.60 -5.08 -8.10
CA THR A 148 1.63 -5.04 -6.99
C THR A 148 0.80 -3.76 -7.02
N VAL A 149 1.42 -2.60 -7.24
CA VAL A 149 0.69 -1.32 -7.28
C VAL A 149 -0.29 -1.27 -8.47
N LYS A 150 0.13 -1.79 -9.64
CA LYS A 150 -0.76 -1.92 -10.80
C LYS A 150 -1.93 -2.88 -10.53
N GLU A 151 -1.69 -4.03 -9.91
CA GLU A 151 -2.74 -4.98 -9.56
C GLU A 151 -3.79 -4.35 -8.62
N ILE A 152 -3.35 -3.56 -7.63
CA ILE A 152 -4.27 -2.85 -6.71
C ILE A 152 -5.15 -1.85 -7.47
N TRP A 153 -4.59 -1.14 -8.45
CA TRP A 153 -5.35 -0.22 -9.30
C TRP A 153 -6.34 -0.96 -10.22
N ASP A 154 -5.88 -2.01 -10.88
CA ASP A 154 -6.65 -2.78 -11.87
C ASP A 154 -7.81 -3.57 -11.25
N ARG A 155 -7.77 -3.84 -9.94
CA ARG A 155 -8.91 -4.42 -9.20
C ARG A 155 -10.11 -3.47 -9.10
N LYS A 156 -9.87 -2.16 -9.25
CA LYS A 156 -10.90 -1.10 -9.20
C LYS A 156 -11.80 -1.13 -7.96
N ASP A 157 -11.39 -1.79 -6.88
CA ASP A 157 -12.18 -2.01 -5.66
C ASP A 157 -11.74 -1.09 -4.50
N LYS A 158 -10.78 -0.18 -4.75
CA LYS A 158 -10.19 0.71 -3.75
C LYS A 158 -10.65 2.15 -3.90
N THR A 159 -10.42 2.91 -2.84
CA THR A 159 -10.47 4.37 -2.83
C THR A 159 -9.05 4.89 -2.66
N PHE A 160 -8.57 5.70 -3.60
CA PHE A 160 -7.27 6.35 -3.51
C PHE A 160 -7.46 7.76 -2.99
N LEU A 161 -6.69 8.14 -1.95
CA LEU A 161 -6.72 9.47 -1.32
C LEU A 161 -5.32 10.05 -1.37
N ALA A 162 -5.09 11.02 -2.25
CA ALA A 162 -3.90 11.83 -2.24
C ALA A 162 -4.04 12.98 -1.24
N ILE A 163 -2.95 13.31 -0.55
CA ILE A 163 -2.89 14.38 0.44
C ILE A 163 -1.64 15.23 0.21
N SER A 164 -1.69 16.48 0.66
CA SER A 164 -0.51 17.33 0.82
C SER A 164 -0.71 18.27 2.00
N PHE A 165 0.39 18.67 2.64
CA PHE A 165 0.44 19.71 3.65
C PHE A 165 1.40 20.80 3.18
N GLU A 166 1.00 22.06 3.36
CA GLU A 166 1.94 23.18 3.27
C GLU A 166 2.31 23.61 4.69
N LEU A 167 3.61 23.71 4.98
CA LEU A 167 4.12 23.98 6.32
C LEU A 167 4.75 25.37 6.39
N SER A 168 4.84 25.93 7.60
CA SER A 168 5.60 27.17 7.78
C SER A 168 7.09 26.90 7.65
N GLU A 169 7.78 27.65 6.79
CA GLU A 169 9.23 27.57 6.60
C GLU A 169 10.01 27.96 7.87
N ARG A 170 9.40 28.77 8.74
CA ARG A 170 9.98 29.17 10.04
C ARG A 170 9.67 28.18 11.15
N ASN A 171 8.61 27.40 11.00
CA ASN A 171 8.15 26.45 12.00
C ASN A 171 7.40 25.29 11.34
N GLU A 172 8.13 24.23 11.03
CA GLU A 172 7.62 23.03 10.34
C GLU A 172 6.51 22.29 11.12
N LYS A 173 6.29 22.63 12.40
CA LYS A 173 5.16 22.11 13.19
C LYS A 173 3.83 22.81 12.88
N SER A 174 3.87 23.95 12.20
CA SER A 174 2.69 24.73 11.84
C SER A 174 2.25 24.38 10.43
N ALA A 175 1.21 23.56 10.31
CA ALA A 175 0.51 23.37 9.06
C ALA A 175 -0.29 24.63 8.70
N LEU A 176 -0.02 25.16 7.51
CA LEU A 176 -0.66 26.34 6.95
C LEU A 176 -1.86 25.95 6.08
N GLU A 177 -1.68 24.89 5.30
CA GLU A 177 -2.69 24.37 4.39
C GLU A 177 -2.75 22.85 4.47
N TRP A 178 -3.92 22.29 4.16
CA TRP A 178 -4.10 20.88 3.89
C TRP A 178 -4.97 20.71 2.65
N GLY A 179 -4.47 19.92 1.71
CA GLY A 179 -5.17 19.56 0.48
C GLY A 179 -5.39 18.07 0.40
N TYR A 180 -6.50 17.68 -0.24
CA TYR A 180 -6.75 16.29 -0.58
C TYR A 180 -7.43 16.15 -1.93
N ALA A 181 -7.19 15.02 -2.57
CA ALA A 181 -7.95 14.53 -3.71
C ALA A 181 -8.24 13.04 -3.55
N ALA A 182 -9.45 12.60 -3.86
CA ALA A 182 -9.88 11.23 -3.69
C ALA A 182 -10.66 10.71 -4.89
N VAL A 183 -10.42 9.45 -5.26
CA VAL A 183 -11.17 8.74 -6.30
C VAL A 183 -11.68 7.41 -5.72
N ARG A 184 -12.99 7.17 -5.85
CA ARG A 184 -13.66 5.95 -5.36
C ARG A 184 -13.85 4.98 -6.52
N CYS A 185 -12.86 4.13 -6.80
CA CYS A 185 -12.85 3.30 -8.00
C CYS A 185 -14.04 2.34 -8.08
N ALA A 186 -14.44 1.72 -6.95
CA ALA A 186 -15.54 0.76 -6.92
C ALA A 186 -16.87 1.37 -7.41
N HIS A 187 -17.11 2.64 -7.04
CA HIS A 187 -18.29 3.37 -7.48
C HIS A 187 -18.24 3.70 -8.98
N LEU A 188 -17.08 4.11 -9.48
CA LEU A 188 -16.89 4.41 -10.90
C LEU A 188 -17.04 3.17 -11.78
N GLU A 189 -16.50 2.04 -11.34
CA GLU A 189 -16.64 0.77 -12.06
C GLU A 189 -18.11 0.34 -12.15
N THR A 190 -18.87 0.50 -11.06
CA THR A 190 -20.32 0.21 -11.07
C THR A 190 -21.08 1.10 -12.06
N MET A 191 -20.59 2.31 -12.32
CA MET A 191 -21.17 3.24 -13.30
C MET A 191 -20.60 3.06 -14.73
N GLY A 192 -19.68 2.12 -14.95
CA GLY A 192 -19.00 1.95 -16.24
C GLY A 192 -18.13 3.15 -16.65
N GLN A 193 -17.70 3.97 -15.69
CA GLN A 193 -16.88 5.16 -15.93
C GLN A 193 -15.40 4.82 -15.67
N TRP A 194 -14.73 4.26 -16.67
CA TRP A 194 -13.31 3.93 -16.59
C TRP A 194 -12.57 4.31 -17.88
N PRO A 195 -11.38 4.94 -17.80
CA PRO A 195 -10.66 5.36 -16.59
C PRO A 195 -11.30 6.58 -15.89
N PRO A 196 -10.95 6.85 -14.62
CA PRO A 196 -11.45 8.04 -13.93
C PRO A 196 -11.01 9.33 -14.64
N LEU A 197 -11.95 10.26 -14.79
CA LEU A 197 -11.71 11.60 -15.29
C LEU A 197 -11.40 12.55 -14.12
N PRO A 198 -10.19 13.13 -14.03
CA PRO A 198 -9.79 13.94 -12.87
C PRO A 198 -10.74 15.09 -12.54
N ASP A 199 -11.29 15.75 -13.56
CA ASP A 199 -12.13 16.94 -13.35
C ASP A 199 -13.50 16.62 -12.74
N THR A 200 -14.08 15.48 -13.09
CA THR A 200 -15.45 15.09 -12.73
C THR A 200 -15.49 14.02 -11.65
N ASN A 201 -14.55 13.09 -11.65
CA ASN A 201 -14.58 11.92 -10.77
C ASN A 201 -13.75 12.10 -9.50
N TYR A 202 -12.79 13.04 -9.46
CA TYR A 202 -12.05 13.30 -8.23
C TYR A 202 -12.86 14.19 -7.29
N ARG A 203 -13.03 13.71 -6.05
CA ARG A 203 -13.42 14.57 -4.93
C ARG A 203 -12.19 15.30 -4.44
N LYS A 204 -12.31 16.59 -4.18
CA LYS A 204 -11.17 17.44 -3.85
C LYS A 204 -11.56 18.46 -2.81
N GLY A 205 -10.59 18.87 -1.99
CA GLY A 205 -10.78 19.94 -1.03
C GLY A 205 -9.46 20.56 -0.65
N HIS A 206 -9.55 21.82 -0.23
CA HIS A 206 -8.41 22.63 0.15
C HIS A 206 -8.81 23.46 1.38
N TYR A 207 -8.07 23.27 2.47
CA TYR A 207 -8.29 23.94 3.74
C TYR A 207 -7.09 24.79 4.09
N VAL A 208 -7.34 26.04 4.47
CA VAL A 208 -6.33 27.00 4.90
C VAL A 208 -6.57 27.34 6.37
N VAL A 209 -5.49 27.31 7.16
CA VAL A 209 -5.57 27.57 8.61
C VAL A 209 -5.69 29.07 8.86
N ALA A 210 -6.86 29.49 9.33
CA ALA A 210 -7.28 30.89 9.43
C ALA A 210 -6.31 31.75 10.25
N GLU A 211 -5.69 31.18 11.28
CA GLU A 211 -4.76 31.88 12.16
C GLU A 211 -3.45 32.30 11.47
N TYR A 212 -3.13 31.68 10.32
CA TYR A 212 -1.86 31.87 9.63
C TYR A 212 -1.96 32.62 8.29
N VAL A 213 -3.16 32.77 7.72
CA VAL A 213 -3.41 33.39 6.39
C VAL A 213 -2.68 34.72 6.21
N ASP A 214 -2.75 35.58 7.22
CA ASP A 214 -2.17 36.93 7.18
C ASP A 214 -0.87 37.07 8.00
N LYS A 215 -0.38 35.96 8.58
CA LYS A 215 0.73 35.98 9.54
C LYS A 215 1.93 35.14 9.11
N ALA A 216 1.73 34.13 8.28
CA ALA A 216 2.80 33.29 7.79
C ALA A 216 3.56 34.01 6.67
N ILE A 217 4.85 34.25 6.89
CA ILE A 217 5.77 34.75 5.87
C ILE A 217 6.61 33.55 5.42
N ASN A 218 6.17 32.89 4.35
CA ASN A 218 6.92 31.89 3.62
C ASN A 218 7.41 32.48 2.30
N LYS A 219 8.53 31.96 1.76
CA LYS A 219 9.01 32.25 0.41
C LYS A 219 7.95 31.89 -0.63
N TYR A 220 7.23 30.77 -0.41
CA TYR A 220 6.03 30.41 -1.15
C TYR A 220 4.79 30.80 -0.35
N THR A 221 4.04 31.79 -0.85
CA THR A 221 2.92 32.38 -0.11
C THR A 221 1.70 31.45 -0.09
N PRO A 222 1.10 31.17 1.09
CA PRO A 222 -0.10 30.32 1.25
C PRO A 222 -1.41 30.97 0.74
N ASN A 223 -1.31 31.88 -0.23
CA ASN A 223 -2.42 32.62 -0.82
C ASN A 223 -2.49 32.43 -2.34
N GLN A 224 -1.79 31.43 -2.87
CA GLN A 224 -1.88 31.10 -4.29
C GLN A 224 -3.24 30.46 -4.59
N PRO A 225 -3.87 30.82 -5.72
CA PRO A 225 -5.23 30.39 -6.00
C PRO A 225 -5.25 28.87 -6.23
N TRP A 226 -5.93 28.16 -5.33
CA TRP A 226 -6.41 26.81 -5.55
C TRP A 226 -7.20 26.76 -6.87
N LYS A 227 -6.71 26.01 -7.86
CA LYS A 227 -7.21 26.09 -9.24
C LYS A 227 -8.41 25.19 -9.51
N PHE A 228 -8.71 24.27 -8.60
CA PHE A 228 -9.69 23.22 -8.83
C PHE A 228 -10.95 23.37 -7.95
N GLY A 229 -11.12 24.49 -7.23
CA GLY A 229 -12.30 24.77 -6.42
C GLY A 229 -12.14 26.00 -5.54
N GLU A 230 -12.81 26.01 -4.38
CA GLU A 230 -12.74 27.08 -3.40
C GLU A 230 -11.99 26.62 -2.14
N SER A 231 -11.14 27.49 -1.59
CA SER A 231 -10.43 27.26 -0.34
C SER A 231 -11.36 27.49 0.84
N GLN A 232 -11.31 26.59 1.83
CA GLN A 232 -12.08 26.73 3.07
C GLN A 232 -11.17 27.20 4.20
N LEU A 233 -11.53 28.31 4.84
CA LEU A 233 -10.84 28.79 6.03
C LEU A 233 -11.30 28.00 7.26
N VAL A 234 -10.35 27.43 7.99
CA VAL A 234 -10.63 26.61 9.17
C VAL A 234 -9.76 27.02 10.35
N PRO A 235 -10.29 27.00 11.59
CA PRO A 235 -9.46 27.15 12.77
C PRO A 235 -8.45 26.01 12.89
N LYS A 236 -7.23 26.31 13.34
CA LYS A 236 -6.15 25.34 13.59
C LYS A 236 -6.61 24.17 14.45
N THR A 237 -7.45 24.43 15.45
CA THR A 237 -7.97 23.42 16.38
C THR A 237 -8.94 22.44 15.72
N LYS A 238 -9.56 22.82 14.60
CA LYS A 238 -10.52 21.99 13.85
C LYS A 238 -9.87 21.17 12.76
N LEU A 239 -8.69 21.57 12.27
CA LEU A 239 -8.02 20.87 11.17
C LEU A 239 -7.83 19.37 11.42
N PRO A 240 -7.32 18.90 12.58
CA PRO A 240 -7.17 17.45 12.83
C PRO A 240 -8.51 16.69 12.81
N GLN A 241 -9.58 17.32 13.28
CA GLN A 241 -10.93 16.72 13.29
C GLN A 241 -11.46 16.54 11.87
N ILE A 242 -11.26 17.55 11.01
CA ILE A 242 -11.66 17.52 9.60
C ILE A 242 -10.89 16.41 8.87
N ILE A 243 -9.58 16.35 9.05
CA ILE A 243 -8.75 15.33 8.40
C ILE A 243 -9.18 13.92 8.82
N GLN A 244 -9.35 13.69 10.13
CA GLN A 244 -9.81 12.42 10.66
C GLN A 244 -11.19 12.04 10.11
N ALA A 245 -12.11 13.00 9.99
CA ALA A 245 -13.44 12.78 9.41
C ALA A 245 -13.36 12.38 7.93
N VAL A 246 -12.53 13.06 7.13
CA VAL A 246 -12.32 12.70 5.71
C VAL A 246 -11.77 11.27 5.59
N ILE A 247 -10.70 10.94 6.32
CA ILE A 247 -10.07 9.62 6.27
C ILE A 247 -11.05 8.53 6.73
N SER A 248 -11.73 8.72 7.86
CA SER A 248 -12.68 7.74 8.40
C SER A 248 -13.91 7.55 7.50
N SER A 249 -14.33 8.57 6.76
CA SER A 249 -15.44 8.45 5.79
C SER A 249 -15.10 7.64 4.53
N LEU A 250 -13.81 7.37 4.30
CA LEU A 250 -13.30 6.65 3.13
C LEU A 250 -12.69 5.29 3.49
N ALA A 251 -12.25 5.13 4.74
CA ALA A 251 -11.63 3.90 5.23
C ALA A 251 -12.67 2.84 5.61
N SER A 252 -12.34 1.58 5.34
CA SER A 252 -13.03 0.44 5.95
C SER A 252 -12.50 0.21 7.38
N PRO A 253 -13.18 -0.62 8.21
CA PRO A 253 -12.68 -1.00 9.52
C PRO A 253 -11.25 -1.59 9.48
N ASN A 254 -10.53 -1.43 10.59
CA ASN A 254 -9.19 -2.01 10.75
C ASN A 254 -9.29 -3.54 10.87
N SER A 255 -8.33 -4.27 10.29
CA SER A 255 -8.31 -5.73 10.26
C SER A 255 -6.88 -6.23 10.09
N GLU A 256 -6.53 -7.35 10.71
CA GLU A 256 -5.19 -7.95 10.57
C GLU A 256 -5.07 -8.86 9.34
N THR A 257 -6.19 -9.20 8.70
CA THR A 257 -6.26 -10.21 7.63
C THR A 257 -6.77 -9.65 6.30
N THR A 258 -7.36 -8.45 6.31
CA THR A 258 -7.96 -7.84 5.12
C THR A 258 -7.40 -6.44 4.89
N LEU A 259 -7.06 -6.16 3.62
CA LEU A 259 -6.66 -4.84 3.17
C LEU A 259 -7.76 -3.80 3.42
N ASN A 260 -7.36 -2.59 3.79
CA ASN A 260 -8.31 -1.47 3.84
C ASN A 260 -8.82 -1.14 2.43
N GLN A 261 -10.05 -0.65 2.32
CA GLN A 261 -10.55 -0.08 1.07
C GLN A 261 -9.83 1.21 0.69
N LEU A 262 -9.31 1.96 1.67
CA LEU A 262 -8.54 3.18 1.47
C LEU A 262 -7.07 2.87 1.16
N VAL A 263 -6.55 3.58 0.17
CA VAL A 263 -5.13 3.65 -0.18
C VAL A 263 -4.71 5.10 -0.09
N LEU A 264 -3.73 5.39 0.77
CA LEU A 264 -3.17 6.72 0.93
C LEU A 264 -2.10 6.94 -0.15
N VAL A 265 -2.12 8.11 -0.77
CA VAL A 265 -1.21 8.50 -1.85
C VAL A 265 -0.52 9.80 -1.47
N GLY A 266 0.75 9.91 -1.80
CA GLY A 266 1.51 11.15 -1.65
C GLY A 266 2.78 11.12 -2.48
N HIS A 267 3.47 12.24 -2.53
CA HIS A 267 4.81 12.33 -3.13
C HIS A 267 5.80 12.65 -2.02
N ASN A 268 6.76 11.76 -1.76
CA ASN A 268 7.62 11.83 -0.58
C ASN A 268 6.80 11.91 0.72
N ILE A 269 5.86 10.97 0.89
CA ILE A 269 4.76 11.06 1.86
C ILE A 269 5.21 10.97 3.34
N SER A 270 6.47 10.59 3.57
CA SER A 270 7.04 10.41 4.93
C SER A 270 6.82 11.64 5.81
N SER A 271 6.98 12.85 5.28
CA SER A 271 6.73 14.09 6.03
C SER A 271 5.27 14.20 6.50
N SER A 272 4.31 13.87 5.62
CA SER A 272 2.87 13.89 5.90
C SER A 272 2.48 12.84 6.94
N LEU A 273 3.11 11.67 6.94
CA LEU A 273 2.87 10.63 7.95
C LEU A 273 3.25 11.09 9.36
N VAL A 274 4.42 11.74 9.51
CA VAL A 274 4.82 12.33 10.79
C VAL A 274 3.83 13.41 11.23
N ARG A 275 3.29 14.20 10.29
CA ARG A 275 2.27 15.21 10.63
C ARG A 275 0.99 14.59 11.17
N PHE A 276 0.54 13.46 10.63
CA PHE A 276 -0.62 12.76 11.18
C PHE A 276 -0.40 12.33 12.63
N GLU A 277 0.79 11.79 12.94
CA GLU A 277 1.14 11.41 14.31
C GLU A 277 1.15 12.61 15.26
N GLU A 278 1.78 13.72 14.87
CA GLU A 278 1.82 14.95 15.67
C GLU A 278 0.43 15.56 15.91
N MET A 279 -0.44 15.51 14.90
CA MET A 279 -1.83 15.95 15.00
C MET A 279 -2.75 14.92 15.69
N LYS A 280 -2.20 13.78 16.13
CA LYS A 280 -2.93 12.65 16.77
C LYS A 280 -4.03 12.05 15.88
N ILE A 281 -3.85 12.11 14.58
CA ILE A 281 -4.74 11.51 13.58
C ILE A 281 -4.39 10.03 13.48
N ARG A 282 -5.38 9.16 13.64
CA ARG A 282 -5.21 7.71 13.60
C ARG A 282 -5.49 7.19 12.21
N LEU A 283 -4.47 6.57 11.61
CA LEU A 283 -4.58 5.86 10.34
C LEU A 283 -4.88 4.37 10.60
N PRO A 284 -5.71 3.71 9.76
CA PRO A 284 -5.91 2.26 9.85
C PRO A 284 -4.60 1.50 9.61
N LEU A 285 -4.32 0.49 10.43
CA LEU A 285 -3.07 -0.29 10.34
C LEU A 285 -3.00 -1.14 9.07
N ASN A 286 -4.16 -1.51 8.51
CA ASN A 286 -4.29 -2.28 7.28
C ASN A 286 -4.36 -1.43 5.99
N MET A 287 -4.16 -0.12 6.11
CA MET A 287 -4.13 0.79 4.98
C MET A 287 -2.83 0.65 4.17
N LEU A 288 -2.94 0.76 2.86
CA LEU A 288 -1.79 0.84 1.96
C LEU A 288 -1.35 2.30 1.79
N VAL A 289 -0.05 2.51 1.64
CA VAL A 289 0.53 3.84 1.40
C VAL A 289 1.40 3.76 0.15
N ILE A 290 0.96 4.43 -0.92
CA ILE A 290 1.71 4.57 -2.16
C ILE A 290 2.43 5.91 -2.13
N ASP A 291 3.77 5.85 -2.18
CA ASP A 291 4.59 7.02 -2.45
C ASP A 291 4.91 7.09 -3.95
N THR A 292 4.35 8.09 -4.63
CA THR A 292 4.54 8.30 -6.07
C THR A 292 6.00 8.53 -6.46
N MET A 293 6.83 9.10 -5.57
CA MET A 293 8.28 9.27 -5.80
C MET A 293 8.98 7.90 -5.86
N THR A 294 8.66 7.03 -4.90
CA THR A 294 9.24 5.68 -4.83
C THR A 294 8.72 4.80 -5.96
N TYR A 295 7.42 4.86 -6.24
CA TYR A 295 6.79 4.13 -7.33
C TYR A 295 7.35 4.53 -8.70
N GLU A 296 7.50 5.83 -8.97
CA GLU A 296 8.07 6.28 -10.24
C GLU A 296 9.53 5.88 -10.39
N ARG A 297 10.33 5.97 -9.32
CA ARG A 297 11.72 5.47 -9.33
C ARG A 297 11.76 3.98 -9.69
N SER A 298 10.88 3.17 -9.10
CA SER A 298 10.82 1.73 -9.40
C SER A 298 10.38 1.47 -10.84
N LEU A 299 9.44 2.24 -11.38
CA LEU A 299 9.07 2.17 -12.80
C LEU A 299 10.24 2.54 -13.73
N TYR A 300 11.00 3.59 -13.39
CA TYR A 300 12.15 4.02 -14.17
C TYR A 300 13.29 2.99 -14.13
N SER A 301 13.66 2.51 -12.94
CA SER A 301 14.66 1.46 -12.77
C SER A 301 14.26 0.13 -13.44
N GLY A 302 12.96 -0.16 -13.53
CA GLY A 302 12.42 -1.29 -14.27
C GLY A 302 12.32 -1.09 -15.79
N GLY A 303 12.69 0.08 -16.31
CA GLY A 303 12.63 0.41 -17.75
C GLY A 303 11.24 0.81 -18.27
N PHE A 304 10.20 0.81 -17.43
CA PHE A 304 8.81 1.11 -17.83
C PHE A 304 8.60 2.57 -18.27
N ARG A 305 9.54 3.46 -17.95
CA ARG A 305 9.51 4.90 -18.26
C ARG A 305 10.43 5.29 -19.42
N GLY A 306 11.14 4.33 -20.01
CA GLY A 306 12.11 4.58 -21.07
C GLY A 306 13.29 5.45 -20.63
N VAL A 307 14.07 5.93 -21.60
CA VAL A 307 15.17 6.88 -21.34
C VAL A 307 14.58 8.25 -21.07
N MET A 308 14.92 8.82 -19.91
CA MET A 308 14.47 10.15 -19.50
C MET A 308 15.68 11.07 -19.33
N GLN A 309 15.56 12.33 -19.72
CA GLN A 309 16.50 13.37 -19.31
C GLN A 309 16.16 13.84 -17.89
N ASP A 310 17.19 14.13 -17.11
CA ASP A 310 17.05 14.80 -15.83
C ASP A 310 16.70 16.28 -16.07
N PRO A 311 15.53 16.76 -15.60
CA PRO A 311 15.09 18.13 -15.83
C PRO A 311 16.05 19.19 -15.27
N GLN A 312 16.90 18.86 -14.30
CA GLN A 312 17.85 19.82 -13.72
C GLN A 312 19.17 19.91 -14.49
N SER A 313 19.62 18.80 -15.09
CA SER A 313 20.96 18.71 -15.65
C SER A 313 21.01 18.52 -17.17
N ASP A 314 19.85 18.31 -17.81
CA ASP A 314 19.69 17.98 -19.25
C ASP A 314 20.46 16.73 -19.69
N ARG A 315 21.02 15.99 -18.73
CA ARG A 315 21.73 14.73 -18.94
C ARG A 315 20.75 13.57 -18.86
N PRO A 316 21.09 12.41 -19.43
CA PRO A 316 20.34 11.18 -19.15
C PRO A 316 20.23 10.96 -17.65
N ARG A 317 19.01 10.75 -17.17
CA ARG A 317 18.73 10.52 -15.76
C ARG A 317 19.45 9.23 -15.30
N MET A 318 20.02 9.26 -14.10
CA MET A 318 20.70 8.08 -13.55
C MET A 318 19.67 7.04 -13.04
N SER A 319 19.95 5.76 -13.24
CA SER A 319 19.11 4.68 -12.67
C SER A 319 19.06 4.78 -11.14
N GLY A 320 17.87 4.61 -10.57
CA GLY A 320 17.63 4.73 -9.13
C GLY A 320 17.54 6.17 -8.59
N SER A 321 17.73 7.20 -9.44
CA SER A 321 17.44 8.59 -9.04
C SER A 321 15.93 8.79 -8.86
N SER A 322 15.54 9.81 -8.10
CA SER A 322 14.13 10.17 -7.85
C SER A 322 13.84 11.56 -8.40
N LEU A 323 12.61 11.80 -8.87
CA LEU A 323 12.18 13.13 -9.28
C LEU A 323 11.55 13.87 -8.10
N SER A 324 11.76 15.18 -8.05
CA SER A 324 10.86 16.07 -7.30
C SER A 324 9.46 16.03 -7.90
N PHE A 325 8.47 16.49 -7.15
CA PHE A 325 7.09 16.48 -7.63
C PHE A 325 6.91 17.31 -8.91
N GLU A 326 7.53 18.49 -8.97
CA GLU A 326 7.48 19.36 -10.16
C GLU A 326 8.12 18.67 -11.37
N ASN A 327 9.29 18.04 -11.18
CA ASN A 327 10.01 17.32 -12.23
C ASN A 327 9.25 16.08 -12.70
N LEU A 328 8.54 15.41 -11.80
CA LEU A 328 7.63 14.32 -12.16
C LEU A 328 6.52 14.81 -13.08
N LEU A 329 5.86 15.93 -12.73
CA LEU A 329 4.83 16.51 -13.57
C LEU A 329 5.39 16.94 -14.93
N TYR A 330 6.51 17.66 -14.93
CA TYR A 330 7.20 18.08 -16.14
C TYR A 330 7.58 16.90 -17.04
N SER A 331 7.97 15.76 -16.46
CA SER A 331 8.32 14.57 -17.24
C SER A 331 7.16 14.04 -18.10
N PHE A 332 5.91 14.31 -17.73
CA PHE A 332 4.74 13.91 -18.52
C PHE A 332 4.51 14.80 -19.75
N THR A 333 5.12 15.99 -19.82
CA THR A 333 5.00 16.91 -20.96
C THR A 333 6.05 16.65 -22.04
N LEU A 334 7.12 15.92 -21.70
CA LEU A 334 8.20 15.58 -22.62
C LEU A 334 7.75 14.50 -23.63
N PRO A 335 8.02 14.68 -24.93
CA PRO A 335 7.76 13.65 -25.94
C PRO A 335 8.62 12.41 -25.65
N GLY A 336 7.99 11.23 -25.50
CA GLY A 336 8.71 9.94 -25.50
C GLY A 336 9.01 9.29 -24.12
N THR A 337 8.55 9.86 -23.01
CA THR A 337 8.82 9.33 -21.65
C THR A 337 7.86 8.23 -21.17
N LEU A 338 6.91 7.81 -22.00
CA LEU A 338 5.91 6.80 -21.64
C LEU A 338 5.82 5.74 -22.75
N GLY A 339 6.59 4.66 -22.60
CA GLY A 339 6.46 3.40 -23.35
C GLY A 339 6.98 3.43 -24.79
N SER A 340 8.25 3.05 -24.98
CA SER A 340 8.91 2.88 -26.28
C SER A 340 8.53 1.61 -27.05
N ASP A 341 7.58 0.79 -26.57
CA ASP A 341 7.22 -0.49 -27.21
C ASP A 341 6.18 -0.40 -28.34
N ARG A 342 5.95 0.80 -28.89
CA ARG A 342 5.10 0.97 -30.09
C ARG A 342 5.78 1.81 -31.17
N MET A 343 7.01 1.46 -31.53
CA MET A 343 7.54 1.77 -32.86
C MET A 343 6.83 0.94 -33.93
N GLN A 344 5.56 1.23 -34.24
CA GLN A 344 4.94 0.79 -35.52
C GLN A 344 3.59 1.45 -35.88
N GLN A 345 3.01 2.31 -35.05
CA GLN A 345 1.81 3.06 -35.44
C GLN A 345 2.08 4.54 -35.25
N GLY A 346 2.18 5.29 -36.36
CA GLY A 346 2.51 6.71 -36.43
C GLY A 346 1.48 7.66 -35.80
N ILE A 347 1.08 7.39 -34.56
CA ILE A 347 0.26 8.26 -33.75
C ILE A 347 1.20 9.30 -33.14
N GLN A 348 1.17 10.52 -33.68
CA GLN A 348 1.84 11.68 -33.10
C GLN A 348 1.41 11.79 -31.62
N THR A 349 2.34 11.57 -30.70
CA THR A 349 2.14 11.85 -29.28
C THR A 349 2.14 13.37 -29.11
N THR A 350 0.94 13.96 -29.19
CA THR A 350 0.75 15.38 -28.91
C THR A 350 1.32 15.71 -27.54
N SER A 351 2.26 16.66 -27.48
CA SER A 351 2.86 17.14 -26.24
C SER A 351 1.76 17.46 -25.22
N LEU A 352 1.82 16.81 -24.05
CA LEU A 352 0.82 16.99 -23.01
C LEU A 352 0.97 18.40 -22.41
N SER A 353 -0.04 19.26 -22.53
CA SER A 353 -0.04 20.56 -21.86
C SER A 353 -0.70 20.39 -20.49
N LEU A 354 0.10 20.45 -19.41
CA LEU A 354 -0.43 20.39 -18.06
C LEU A 354 -1.15 21.70 -17.68
N PRO A 355 -2.17 21.62 -16.79
CA PRO A 355 -2.77 22.81 -16.23
C PRO A 355 -1.70 23.68 -15.57
N HIS A 356 -1.67 24.98 -15.86
CA HIS A 356 -0.83 25.97 -15.17
C HIS A 356 -1.37 26.20 -13.75
N CYS A 357 -1.32 25.18 -12.90
CA CYS A 357 -1.53 25.29 -11.47
C CYS A 357 -0.20 25.64 -10.80
N THR A 358 -0.27 26.50 -9.80
CA THR A 358 0.92 26.84 -9.02
C THR A 358 1.15 25.76 -7.97
N LEU A 359 2.36 25.20 -7.97
CA LEU A 359 2.82 24.21 -7.00
C LEU A 359 3.14 24.92 -5.67
N HIS A 360 3.18 24.17 -4.57
CA HIS A 360 3.19 24.72 -3.19
C HIS A 360 1.86 25.31 -2.74
N ASN A 361 0.77 24.89 -3.39
CA ASN A 361 -0.56 24.97 -2.82
C ASN A 361 -0.99 23.54 -2.49
N ALA A 362 -1.28 23.26 -1.23
CA ALA A 362 -1.50 21.87 -0.78
C ALA A 362 -2.67 21.20 -1.52
N GLY A 363 -3.69 21.98 -1.89
CA GLY A 363 -4.78 21.52 -2.74
C GLY A 363 -4.26 21.07 -4.11
N ASN A 364 -3.58 21.98 -4.83
CA ASN A 364 -3.07 21.72 -6.19
C ASN A 364 -2.16 20.50 -6.19
N ASP A 365 -1.28 20.41 -5.19
CA ASP A 365 -0.32 19.32 -5.07
C ASP A 365 -1.00 17.98 -4.82
N ALA A 366 -1.99 17.91 -3.92
CA ALA A 366 -2.74 16.68 -3.66
C ALA A 366 -3.51 16.22 -4.92
N PHE A 367 -4.17 17.15 -5.61
CA PHE A 367 -4.91 16.85 -6.84
C PHE A 367 -4.00 16.37 -7.96
N MET A 368 -2.90 17.09 -8.20
CA MET A 368 -1.92 16.73 -9.22
C MET A 368 -1.15 15.47 -8.85
N CYS A 369 -0.98 15.15 -7.56
CA CYS A 369 -0.36 13.90 -7.11
C CYS A 369 -1.23 12.69 -7.42
N LEU A 370 -2.55 12.79 -7.21
CA LEU A 370 -3.47 11.73 -7.62
C LEU A 370 -3.51 11.57 -9.15
N PHE A 371 -3.51 12.68 -9.89
CA PHE A 371 -3.36 12.66 -11.34
C PHE A 371 -2.05 12.00 -11.78
N ALA A 372 -0.92 12.33 -11.14
CA ALA A 372 0.39 11.77 -11.47
C ALA A 372 0.40 10.25 -11.24
N LEU A 373 -0.17 9.77 -10.12
CA LEU A 373 -0.32 8.34 -9.89
C LEU A 373 -1.16 7.68 -11.00
N GLN A 374 -2.32 8.27 -11.34
CA GLN A 374 -3.17 7.74 -12.41
C GLN A 374 -2.43 7.70 -13.75
N LYS A 375 -1.67 8.76 -14.09
CA LYS A 375 -0.90 8.84 -15.33
C LYS A 375 0.26 7.83 -15.37
N LEU A 376 0.87 7.51 -14.23
CA LEU A 376 1.89 6.46 -14.13
C LEU A 376 1.28 5.06 -14.32
N LEU A 377 0.02 4.85 -13.89
CA LEU A 377 -0.67 3.56 -13.99
C LEU A 377 -1.36 3.34 -15.34
N ASP A 378 -1.91 4.41 -15.91
CA ASP A 378 -2.58 4.45 -17.20
C ASP A 378 -2.09 5.66 -18.03
N PRO A 379 -0.91 5.54 -18.68
CA PRO A 379 -0.32 6.60 -19.48
C PRO A 379 -1.21 7.12 -20.60
N THR A 380 -2.01 6.25 -21.21
CA THR A 380 -2.78 6.54 -22.41
C THR A 380 -4.22 6.95 -22.13
N GLY A 381 -4.87 6.34 -21.14
CA GLY A 381 -6.28 6.60 -20.82
C GLY A 381 -6.50 7.80 -19.91
N THR A 382 -5.47 8.23 -19.17
CA THR A 382 -5.59 9.36 -18.25
C THR A 382 -5.62 10.70 -19.00
N LEU A 383 -6.79 11.34 -18.98
CA LEU A 383 -6.99 12.69 -19.50
C LEU A 383 -6.38 13.75 -18.57
N VAL A 384 -5.88 14.82 -19.17
CA VAL A 384 -5.30 15.94 -18.45
C VAL A 384 -6.42 16.77 -17.81
N PRO A 385 -6.29 17.13 -16.52
CA PRO A 385 -7.25 18.02 -15.86
C PRO A 385 -7.29 19.40 -16.53
N SER A 386 -8.49 19.96 -16.65
CA SER A 386 -8.68 21.31 -17.16
C SER A 386 -8.72 22.34 -16.02
N VAL A 387 -8.02 23.47 -16.20
CA VAL A 387 -8.18 24.61 -15.29
C VAL A 387 -9.49 25.30 -15.65
N LYS A 388 -10.50 25.22 -14.78
CA LYS A 388 -11.71 26.04 -14.93
C LYS A 388 -11.28 27.50 -14.90
N LYS A 389 -11.46 28.21 -16.02
CA LYS A 389 -11.34 29.68 -16.06
C LYS A 389 -12.43 30.22 -15.14
N PHE A 390 -12.04 30.65 -13.94
CA PHE A 390 -12.94 31.31 -13.01
C PHE A 390 -13.46 32.55 -13.74
N LYS A 391 -14.74 32.54 -14.15
CA LYS A 391 -15.40 33.78 -14.51
C LYS A 391 -15.56 34.50 -13.17
N PRO A 392 -14.88 35.63 -12.92
CA PRO A 392 -15.13 36.39 -11.70
C PRO A 392 -16.64 36.65 -11.69
N SER A 393 -17.31 36.12 -10.67
CA SER A 393 -18.70 36.44 -10.39
C SER A 393 -18.78 37.95 -10.39
N THR A 394 -19.32 38.53 -11.47
CA THR A 394 -19.53 39.95 -11.58
C THR A 394 -20.41 40.29 -10.40
N THR A 395 -19.81 40.94 -9.41
CA THR A 395 -20.51 41.50 -8.27
C THR A 395 -21.64 42.31 -8.88
N ILE A 396 -22.87 41.81 -8.76
CA ILE A 396 -24.05 42.62 -9.02
C ILE A 396 -23.95 43.70 -7.96
N SER A 397 -23.41 44.84 -8.37
CA SER A 397 -23.48 46.09 -7.63
C SER A 397 -24.96 46.34 -7.39
N ILE A 398 -25.41 46.04 -6.18
CA ILE A 398 -26.70 46.50 -5.69
C ILE A 398 -26.52 48.00 -5.47
N THR A 399 -26.65 48.77 -6.55
CA THR A 399 -26.98 50.19 -6.44
C THR A 399 -28.43 50.24 -5.99
N SER A 400 -28.62 50.37 -4.68
CA SER A 400 -29.89 50.71 -4.06
C SER A 400 -30.36 52.08 -4.57
N PRO A 401 -31.57 52.21 -5.15
CA PRO A 401 -32.27 53.49 -5.12
C PRO A 401 -33.07 53.56 -3.82
N MET A 402 -32.90 54.64 -3.07
CA MET A 402 -33.78 54.97 -1.95
C MET A 402 -35.23 55.11 -2.42
N PRO A 403 -36.24 54.60 -1.68
CA PRO A 403 -37.59 55.09 -1.77
C PRO A 403 -37.85 56.10 -0.65
N ASN A 404 -38.32 57.27 -1.04
CA ASN A 404 -38.82 58.31 -0.16
C ASN A 404 -40.34 58.13 0.01
N ALA A 405 -40.80 58.22 1.27
CA ALA A 405 -42.15 58.55 1.77
C ALA A 405 -43.40 57.80 1.23
N GLY A 406 -44.21 57.25 2.16
CA GLY A 406 -45.63 57.02 1.92
C GLY A 406 -46.28 55.93 2.78
N THR A 407 -46.83 56.35 3.93
CA THR A 407 -48.06 55.83 4.58
C THR A 407 -48.73 54.57 3.99
N ALA A 408 -48.84 53.51 4.81
CA ALA A 408 -50.10 52.84 5.16
C ALA A 408 -49.83 51.51 5.92
N MET A 409 -50.42 51.38 7.11
CA MET A 409 -50.63 50.09 7.79
C MET A 409 -51.76 49.33 7.06
N PRO A 410 -51.70 47.99 6.95
CA PRO A 410 -52.75 47.22 7.64
C PRO A 410 -52.33 45.84 8.17
N MET A 411 -52.78 45.59 9.40
CA MET A 411 -53.49 44.40 9.90
C MET A 411 -52.98 42.99 9.56
N ILE A 412 -52.48 42.34 10.62
CA ILE A 412 -52.36 40.89 10.81
C ILE A 412 -53.75 40.24 10.63
N LYS A 413 -53.85 39.27 9.72
CA LYS A 413 -54.91 38.24 9.72
C LYS A 413 -54.28 36.88 9.97
N VAL A 414 -54.37 36.44 11.22
CA VAL A 414 -54.26 35.02 11.60
C VAL A 414 -55.49 34.33 11.03
N THR A 415 -55.28 33.34 10.16
CA THR A 415 -56.37 32.46 9.72
C THR A 415 -55.93 31.03 9.97
N GLU A 416 -56.41 30.49 11.09
CA GLU A 416 -56.50 29.07 11.36
C GLU A 416 -57.34 28.40 10.26
N SER A 417 -56.86 27.27 9.73
CA SER A 417 -57.73 26.30 9.08
C SER A 417 -57.20 24.89 9.33
N SER A 418 -57.71 24.32 10.42
CA SER A 418 -57.83 22.90 10.66
C SER A 418 -58.84 22.29 9.70
N VAL A 419 -58.48 21.24 8.96
CA VAL A 419 -59.44 20.26 8.43
C VAL A 419 -58.83 18.85 8.51
N PRO A 420 -59.61 17.81 8.89
CA PRO A 420 -59.10 16.49 9.27
C PRO A 420 -59.45 15.34 8.29
N TYR A 421 -58.95 14.14 8.61
CA TYR A 421 -59.36 12.77 8.17
C TYR A 421 -58.95 12.27 6.77
N PRO A 422 -59.03 10.94 6.47
CA PRO A 422 -58.78 9.67 7.22
C PRO A 422 -57.54 8.93 6.63
N GLY A 423 -56.89 7.93 7.22
CA GLY A 423 -57.42 6.72 7.86
C GLY A 423 -57.60 5.57 6.85
N ALA A 424 -56.51 4.83 6.54
CA ALA A 424 -56.60 3.49 5.92
C ALA A 424 -55.41 2.59 6.38
N PRO A 425 -55.63 1.29 6.63
CA PRO A 425 -54.72 0.45 7.41
C PRO A 425 -53.69 -0.29 6.55
N PHE A 426 -52.48 -0.46 7.09
CA PHE A 426 -51.50 -1.41 6.58
C PHE A 426 -51.63 -2.75 7.32
N PRO A 427 -51.53 -3.89 6.61
CA PRO A 427 -51.70 -5.21 7.22
C PRO A 427 -50.49 -5.62 8.06
N VAL A 428 -50.81 -6.17 9.23
CA VAL A 428 -49.96 -6.91 10.16
C VAL A 428 -49.42 -8.15 9.47
N MET A 429 -48.09 -8.30 9.42
CA MET A 429 -47.47 -9.58 9.08
C MET A 429 -46.98 -10.26 10.36
N GLN A 430 -47.51 -11.46 10.58
CA GLN A 430 -47.35 -12.28 11.77
C GLN A 430 -45.93 -12.82 11.92
N SER A 431 -45.50 -12.84 13.18
CA SER A 431 -44.36 -13.59 13.68
C SER A 431 -44.56 -15.10 13.55
N ILE A 432 -43.56 -15.82 13.04
CA ILE A 432 -43.32 -17.21 13.43
C ILE A 432 -41.94 -17.27 14.07
N SER A 433 -41.96 -17.44 15.39
CA SER A 433 -40.83 -17.88 16.20
C SER A 433 -40.87 -19.41 16.30
N THR A 434 -39.73 -20.06 16.03
CA THR A 434 -39.42 -21.37 16.61
C THR A 434 -38.00 -21.32 17.13
N PHE A 435 -37.90 -21.56 18.44
CA PHE A 435 -36.70 -21.63 19.25
C PHE A 435 -35.81 -22.83 18.88
N SER A 436 -34.50 -22.64 18.96
CA SER A 436 -33.64 -23.59 19.67
C SER A 436 -32.48 -22.85 20.36
N ASN A 437 -32.55 -22.89 21.70
CA ASN A 437 -31.55 -22.36 22.63
C ASN A 437 -30.29 -23.23 22.61
N THR A 438 -29.12 -22.61 22.47
CA THR A 438 -27.87 -23.11 23.06
C THR A 438 -27.08 -21.93 23.65
N PRO A 439 -26.46 -22.06 24.84
CA PRO A 439 -25.82 -20.94 25.52
C PRO A 439 -24.44 -20.64 24.94
N ARG A 440 -24.25 -19.44 24.38
CA ARG A 440 -22.93 -18.89 24.04
C ARG A 440 -22.26 -18.31 25.28
N SER A 441 -21.31 -19.06 25.85
CA SER A 441 -20.18 -18.49 26.58
C SER A 441 -19.12 -18.11 25.54
N SER A 442 -18.97 -16.83 25.22
CA SER A 442 -17.85 -16.32 24.44
C SER A 442 -17.06 -15.32 25.28
N THR A 443 -16.17 -15.84 26.12
CA THR A 443 -14.98 -15.10 26.50
C THR A 443 -14.12 -14.96 25.25
N ALA A 444 -14.11 -13.75 24.67
CA ALA A 444 -13.18 -13.40 23.62
C ALA A 444 -11.75 -13.58 24.17
N TYR A 445 -11.02 -14.53 23.59
CA TYR A 445 -9.63 -14.78 23.91
C TYR A 445 -8.81 -13.64 23.30
N ASP A 446 -8.24 -12.81 24.16
CA ASP A 446 -7.45 -11.63 23.81
C ASP A 446 -6.04 -12.05 23.34
N LEU A 447 -5.78 -11.90 22.04
CA LEU A 447 -4.48 -12.19 21.41
C LEU A 447 -3.45 -11.04 21.60
N ALA A 448 -3.80 -9.97 22.31
CA ALA A 448 -2.89 -8.85 22.57
C ALA A 448 -1.73 -9.21 23.52
N ALA A 449 -1.80 -10.34 24.23
CA ALA A 449 -0.74 -10.77 25.15
C ALA A 449 0.48 -11.42 24.46
N GLU A 450 0.40 -11.77 23.17
CA GLU A 450 1.48 -12.50 22.46
C GLU A 450 2.36 -11.59 21.58
N PHE A 451 1.98 -10.31 21.41
CA PHE A 451 2.82 -9.31 20.74
C PHE A 451 3.47 -8.41 21.79
N GLY A 452 4.66 -8.83 22.22
CA GLY A 452 5.50 -8.10 23.17
C GLY A 452 5.61 -6.62 22.83
N GLN A 453 5.29 -5.80 23.83
CA GLN A 453 5.65 -4.40 23.91
C GLN A 453 7.18 -4.28 23.78
N MET A 454 7.68 -3.85 22.62
CA MET A 454 9.01 -3.25 22.53
C MET A 454 8.95 -1.87 23.18
N GLN A 455 9.08 -1.82 24.51
CA GLN A 455 9.54 -0.62 25.19
C GLN A 455 11.03 -0.45 24.88
N LEU A 456 11.37 0.48 23.99
CA LEU A 456 12.73 0.99 23.86
C LEU A 456 13.04 1.80 25.12
N ASN A 457 13.63 1.13 26.10
CA ASN A 457 14.20 1.74 27.28
C ASN A 457 15.52 2.43 26.86
N VAL A 458 15.45 3.74 26.59
CA VAL A 458 16.64 4.57 26.39
C VAL A 458 17.27 4.81 27.75
N GLY A 459 18.24 3.95 28.09
CA GLY A 459 19.11 4.10 29.24
C GLY A 459 19.94 5.38 29.14
N ARG A 460 19.70 6.25 30.11
CA ARG A 460 20.39 7.50 30.38
C ARG A 460 21.59 7.18 31.27
N GLU A 461 22.81 7.30 30.76
CA GLU A 461 24.00 7.38 31.61
C GLU A 461 24.79 8.64 31.33
N HIS A 462 25.15 9.28 32.43
CA HIS A 462 25.89 10.52 32.56
C HIS A 462 27.27 10.20 33.14
N SER A 463 28.26 10.93 32.64
CA SER A 463 29.48 11.39 33.32
C SER A 463 30.66 10.42 33.45
N GLY A 464 31.84 10.92 33.04
CA GLY A 464 33.12 10.26 33.26
C GLY A 464 34.25 10.83 32.39
N SER A 465 34.67 12.06 32.71
CA SER A 465 35.91 12.71 32.24
C SER A 465 37.15 11.81 32.35
N ASN A 466 38.08 11.91 31.38
CA ASN A 466 39.50 12.22 31.67
C ASN A 466 40.33 12.46 30.39
N LEU A 467 41.16 13.50 30.47
CA LEU A 467 42.27 13.84 29.58
C LEU A 467 43.34 12.72 29.58
N LEU A 468 44.11 12.61 28.49
CA LEU A 468 45.59 12.75 28.46
C LEU A 468 46.18 12.43 27.05
N THR A 469 46.73 13.48 26.45
CA THR A 469 48.05 13.60 25.79
C THR A 469 48.71 12.46 24.98
N SER A 470 49.10 12.87 23.76
CA SER A 470 50.43 12.81 23.11
C SER A 470 50.98 11.54 22.42
N SER A 471 51.31 11.78 21.14
CA SER A 471 52.57 11.49 20.43
C SER A 471 53.04 10.04 20.24
N ALA A 472 53.11 9.60 18.98
CA ALA A 472 54.39 9.32 18.28
C ALA A 472 54.15 8.64 16.91
N ARG A 473 54.69 9.24 15.85
CA ARG A 473 55.19 8.57 14.64
C ARG A 473 56.67 8.21 14.90
N PRO A 474 57.34 7.23 14.21
CA PRO A 474 57.36 7.17 12.74
C PRO A 474 57.61 5.79 12.05
N LEU A 475 57.40 5.83 10.72
CA LEU A 475 58.11 5.15 9.60
C LEU A 475 58.24 3.61 9.58
N SER A 476 57.71 2.98 8.52
CA SER A 476 58.56 2.28 7.54
C SER A 476 57.83 1.95 6.23
N ASN A 477 58.60 2.04 5.15
CA ASN A 477 58.28 1.76 3.75
C ASN A 477 57.90 0.29 3.49
N ARG A 478 56.97 0.04 2.56
CA ARG A 478 57.14 -1.06 1.59
C ARG A 478 56.37 -0.84 0.29
N ARG A 479 57.07 -1.21 -0.78
CA ARG A 479 56.85 -0.97 -2.21
C ARG A 479 55.57 -1.60 -2.76
N LEU A 480 54.98 -0.86 -3.71
CA LEU A 480 54.04 -1.31 -4.72
C LEU A 480 54.77 -2.15 -5.79
N HIS A 481 54.23 -3.31 -6.14
CA HIS A 481 54.53 -4.02 -7.39
C HIS A 481 53.26 -4.06 -8.25
N SER A 482 53.42 -3.52 -9.45
CA SER A 482 52.52 -3.55 -10.60
C SER A 482 52.48 -4.95 -11.22
N PHE A 483 51.29 -5.39 -11.65
CA PHE A 483 51.10 -6.52 -12.56
C PHE A 483 50.50 -6.01 -13.89
N PRO A 484 51.07 -6.42 -15.04
CA PRO A 484 50.55 -6.04 -16.35
C PRO A 484 49.48 -7.02 -16.88
N SER A 485 48.53 -6.43 -17.58
CA SER A 485 47.50 -7.06 -18.42
C SER A 485 48.13 -7.65 -19.69
N LEU A 486 47.81 -8.91 -20.01
CA LEU A 486 48.14 -9.55 -21.29
C LEU A 486 46.85 -9.84 -22.07
N TYR A 487 46.68 -9.15 -23.19
CA TYR A 487 45.99 -9.65 -24.37
C TYR A 487 47.04 -10.21 -25.34
N PRO A 488 46.66 -11.16 -26.20
CA PRO A 488 46.93 -10.91 -27.61
C PRO A 488 45.73 -11.25 -28.53
N ASN A 489 45.51 -10.36 -29.49
CA ASN A 489 44.83 -10.65 -30.74
C ASN A 489 45.83 -11.30 -31.71
N SER A 490 45.40 -12.30 -32.46
CA SER A 490 45.90 -12.54 -33.82
C SER A 490 44.88 -13.32 -34.64
N ALA A 491 44.46 -12.70 -35.75
CA ALA A 491 43.67 -13.27 -36.83
C ALA A 491 44.49 -14.26 -37.68
N GLY A 492 43.81 -15.14 -38.42
CA GLY A 492 44.39 -15.76 -39.62
C GLY A 492 43.83 -17.13 -40.04
N MET A 493 42.90 -17.11 -41.02
CA MET A 493 42.67 -18.08 -42.11
C MET A 493 42.39 -19.57 -41.81
N LYS A 494 41.15 -20.01 -42.06
CA LYS A 494 40.76 -20.73 -43.28
C LYS A 494 39.25 -20.68 -43.49
#